data_AF-G5JAX3-F1
#
_entry.id   AF-G5JAX3-F1
#
_cell.length_a   1.000
_cell.length_b   1.000
_cell.length_c   1.000
_cell.angle_alpha   90.00
_cell.angle_beta   90.00
_cell.angle_gamma   90.00
#
_symmetry.space_group_name_H-M   'P 1'
#
loop_
_entity.id
_entity.type
_entity.pdbx_description
1 polymer ?
#
loop_
_entity_poly.entity_id
_entity_poly.type
_entity_poly.pdbx_seq_one_letter_code
_entity_poly.pdbx_strand_id
1 'polypeptide(L)' 'MIMIVCNILAIVIGSYTIAKPSEGPGLPAPNMFGGMGLGALLGTTSFGHVLGAGVILGLANSGLL' A
#
# COMPACT_ATOMS: atom_id res chain seq x y z
N MET A 1 11.29 0.94 -9.54
CA MET A 1 11.10 -0.21 -8.62
C MET A 1 10.74 0.20 -7.19
N ILE A 2 11.37 1.24 -6.62
CA ILE A 2 11.12 1.67 -5.23
C ILE A 2 9.62 1.89 -4.92
N MET A 3 8.86 2.57 -5.80
CA MET A 3 7.42 2.78 -5.59
C MET A 3 6.60 1.49 -5.42
N ILE A 4 6.93 0.46 -6.21
CA ILE A 4 6.22 -0.82 -6.20
C ILE A 4 6.52 -1.55 -4.88
N VAL A 5 7.79 -1.53 -4.45
CA VAL A 5 8.20 -2.10 -3.16
C VAL A 5 7.50 -1.39 -2.00
N CYS A 6 7.44 -0.06 -2.00
CA CYS A 6 6.73 0.70 -0.97
C CYS A 6 5.22 0.41 -0.96
N ASN A 7 4.58 0.23 -2.12
CA ASN A 7 3.18 -0.17 -2.20
C ASN A 7 2.96 -1.59 -1.66
N ILE A 8 3.81 -2.55 -2.01
CA ILE A 8 3.70 -3.93 -1.48
C ILE A 8 3.86 -3.92 0.05
N LEU A 9 4.86 -3.19 0.57
CA LEU A 9 5.04 -3.04 2.02
C LEU A 9 3.82 -2.41 2.68
N ALA A 10 3.26 -1.35 2.10
CA ALA A 10 2.06 -0.70 2.63
C ALA A 10 0.82 -1.61 2.62
N ILE A 11 0.65 -2.43 1.58
CA ILE A 11 -0.41 -3.44 1.51
C ILE A 11 -0.23 -4.49 2.61
N VAL A 12 0.98 -5.00 2.82
CA VAL A 12 1.28 -5.97 3.89
C VAL A 12 0.98 -5.35 5.25
N ILE A 13 1.49 -4.14 5.51
CA ILE A 13 1.24 -3.40 6.76
C ILE A 13 -0.26 -3.22 6.96
N GLY A 14 -0.98 -2.67 5.98
CA GLY A 14 -2.42 -2.47 6.10
C GLY A 14 -3.22 -3.76 6.26
N SER A 15 -2.78 -4.87 5.66
CA SER A 15 -3.40 -6.17 5.87
C SER A 15 -3.28 -6.67 7.32
N TYR A 16 -2.27 -6.23 8.07
CA TYR A 16 -2.11 -6.54 9.50
C TYR A 16 -2.64 -5.45 10.44
N THR A 17 -2.71 -4.18 10.02
CA THR A 17 -3.10 -3.07 10.91
C THR A 17 -4.56 -2.63 10.76
N ILE A 18 -5.19 -2.86 9.61
CA ILE A 18 -6.56 -2.42 9.38
C ILE A 18 -7.51 -3.29 10.20
N ALA A 19 -8.18 -2.69 11.18
CA ALA A 19 -9.13 -3.37 12.05
C ALA A 19 -10.40 -3.85 11.31
N LYS A 20 -10.75 -3.20 10.20
CA LYS A 20 -11.94 -3.49 9.39
C LYS A 20 -11.59 -3.60 7.90
N PRO A 21 -10.87 -4.65 7.48
CA PRO A 21 -10.27 -4.71 6.15
C PRO A 21 -11.28 -5.02 5.04
N SER A 22 -12.42 -5.62 5.38
CA SER A 22 -13.45 -6.05 4.43
C SER A 22 -14.71 -5.16 4.43
N GLU A 23 -14.68 -4.00 5.09
CA GLU A 23 -15.82 -3.07 5.08
C GLU A 23 -15.92 -2.33 3.73
N GLY A 24 -17.14 -2.26 3.19
CA GLY A 24 -17.43 -1.59 1.93
C GLY A 24 -17.52 -2.54 0.72
N PRO A 25 -17.52 -2.00 -0.51
CA PRO A 25 -17.68 -2.80 -1.72
C PRO A 25 -16.54 -3.81 -1.86
N GLY A 26 -16.89 -5.08 -2.05
CA GLY A 26 -15.93 -6.15 -2.30
C GLY A 26 -15.21 -5.95 -3.64
N LEU A 27 -13.93 -6.29 -3.68
CA LEU A 27 -13.15 -6.24 -4.91
C LEU A 27 -13.47 -7.47 -5.78
N PRO A 28 -13.60 -7.34 -7.12
CA PRO A 28 -13.57 -8.51 -8.00
C PRO A 28 -12.18 -9.17 -7.86
N ALA A 29 -12.14 -10.42 -7.37
CA ALA A 29 -10.94 -11.18 -6.96
C ALA A 29 -10.33 -10.83 -5.57
N PRO A 30 -11.07 -11.03 -4.47
CA PRO A 30 -10.58 -10.78 -3.11
C PRO A 30 -9.38 -11.67 -2.72
N ASN A 31 -9.23 -12.83 -3.37
CA ASN A 31 -8.17 -13.80 -3.08
C ASN A 31 -6.76 -13.31 -3.46
N MET A 32 -6.65 -12.32 -4.36
CA MET A 32 -5.36 -11.73 -4.74
C MET A 32 -4.91 -10.60 -3.79
N PHE A 33 -5.84 -10.03 -3.02
CA PHE A 33 -5.60 -8.85 -2.19
C PHE A 33 -5.91 -9.10 -0.71
N GLY A 34 -5.77 -10.35 -0.25
CA GLY A 34 -5.90 -10.71 1.16
C GLY A 34 -7.31 -10.54 1.75
N GLY A 35 -8.35 -10.50 0.91
CA GLY A 35 -9.72 -10.24 1.34
C GLY A 35 -10.01 -8.78 1.68
N MET A 36 -9.14 -7.84 1.28
CA MET A 36 -9.41 -6.40 1.45
C MET A 36 -10.56 -5.92 0.57
N GLY A 37 -11.43 -5.08 1.14
CA GLY A 37 -12.43 -4.30 0.42
C GLY A 37 -11.79 -3.15 -0.37
N LEU A 38 -12.59 -2.49 -1.22
CA LEU A 38 -12.16 -1.37 -2.06
C LEU A 38 -11.51 -0.24 -1.25
N GLY A 39 -12.10 0.12 -0.11
CA GLY A 39 -11.60 1.18 0.76
C GLY A 39 -10.23 0.84 1.37
N ALA A 40 -10.05 -0.40 1.84
CA ALA A 40 -8.78 -0.85 2.41
C ALA A 40 -7.67 -0.90 1.36
N LEU A 41 -7.97 -1.36 0.14
CA LEU A 41 -7.00 -1.36 -0.96
C LEU A 41 -6.58 0.05 -1.37
N LEU A 42 -7.53 0.97 -1.52
CA LEU A 42 -7.25 2.37 -1.85
C LEU A 42 -6.47 3.06 -0.72
N GLY A 43 -6.81 2.78 0.53
CA GLY A 43 -6.10 3.31 1.69
C GLY A 43 -4.64 2.83 1.74
N THR A 44 -4.40 1.54 1.57
CA THR A 44 -3.05 0.96 1.61
C THR A 44 -2.18 1.41 0.43
N THR A 45 -2.73 1.49 -0.78
CA THR A 45 -1.99 1.99 -1.95
C THR A 45 -1.70 3.49 -1.88
N SER A 46 -2.64 4.29 -1.34
CA SER A 46 -2.41 5.72 -1.09
C SER A 46 -1.31 5.93 -0.05
N PHE A 47 -1.33 5.17 1.04
CA PHE A 47 -0.27 5.18 2.05
C PHE A 47 1.07 4.75 1.45
N GLY A 48 1.08 3.69 0.62
CA GLY A 48 2.26 3.25 -0.12
C GLY A 48 2.83 4.30 -1.06
N HIS A 49 1.99 5.16 -1.65
CA HIS A 49 2.44 6.29 -2.46
C HIS A 49 3.07 7.40 -1.62
N VAL A 50 2.50 7.74 -0.45
CA VAL A 50 3.09 8.72 0.47
C VAL A 50 4.46 8.23 0.96
N LEU A 51 4.55 6.97 1.38
CA LEU A 51 5.82 6.33 1.77
C LEU A 51 6.81 6.31 0.61
N GLY A 52 6.37 5.92 -0.57
CA GLY A 52 7.20 5.85 -1.77
C GLY A 52 7.75 7.20 -2.19
N ALA A 53 6.94 8.26 -2.14
CA ALA A 53 7.42 9.62 -2.41
C ALA A 53 8.50 10.03 -1.41
N GLY A 54 8.29 9.79 -0.11
CA GLY A 54 9.29 10.10 0.92
C GLY A 54 10.62 9.35 0.72
N VAL A 55 10.55 8.04 0.45
CA VAL A 55 11.75 7.22 0.23
C VAL A 55 12.48 7.63 -1.05
N ILE A 56 11.76 7.90 -2.15
CA ILE A 56 12.38 8.30 -3.41
C ILE A 56 13.06 9.65 -3.28
N LEU A 57 12.36 10.66 -2.73
CA LEU A 57 12.99 11.97 -2.53
C LEU A 57 14.18 11.88 -1.57
N GLY A 58 14.08 11.09 -0.49
CA GLY A 58 15.17 10.91 0.47
C GLY A 58 16.40 10.22 -0.12
N LEU A 59 16.18 9.17 -0.92
CA LEU A 59 17.28 8.42 -1.54
C LEU A 59 17.92 9.21 -2.69
N ALA A 60 17.11 9.94 -3.48
CA ALA A 60 17.61 10.85 -4.51
C ALA A 60 18.43 11.99 -3.90
N ASN A 61 17.98 12.58 -2.79
CA ASN A 61 18.72 13.61 -2.08
C ASN A 61 20.03 13.09 -1.45
N SER A 62 20.10 11.79 -1.15
CA SER A 62 21.31 11.14 -0.63
C SER A 62 22.25 10.62 -1.74
N GLY A 63 21.87 10.76 -3.01
CA GLY A 63 22.64 10.31 -4.18
C GLY A 63 22.66 8.78 -4.39
N LEU A 64 21.76 8.03 -3.76
CA LEU A 64 21.67 6.56 -3.87
C LEU A 64 20.61 6.08 -4.87
N LEU A 65 19.89 6.99 -5.52
CA LEU A 65 18.81 6.72 -6.48
C LEU A 65 19.19 7.30 -7.84
#